data_AF-A0A3C0NB83-F1
#
_entry.id   AF-A0A3C0NB83-F1
#
_cell.length_a   1.000
_cell.length_b   1.000
_cell.length_c   1.000
_cell.angle_alpha   90.00
_cell.angle_beta   90.00
_cell.angle_gamma   90.00
#
_symmetry.space_group_name_H-M   'P 1'
#
loop_
_entity.id
_entity.type
_entity.pdbx_description
1 polymer ?
#
loop_
_entity_poly.entity_id
_entity_poly.type
_entity_poly.pdbx_seq_one_letter_code
_entity_poly.pdbx_strand_id
1 'polypeptide(L)'
;MNNDRLQTHKGDILVVDDTLNNLRLLSSILTERGYKVRNVLNGEMALTAVEAAAPDLILLDIKMPDMSGYEVCQHLKANVKTCEIPVIFISAVDDVLDKVRAFNVGGVDYITKPFQVEEVLARVEHQLTIRRLSQQLLAKNEQLQQEIQERKKAEEAAAAASQAKSEFLANMSHELRTPLNAIIGFTQVMSRDSLHSVEQREYLGIINRSGEHLLELINDVLELSKIEAGMISLDESSFDLYWLLDNLELMFQIKAEQKNLDLVFVVSADVPQYIKSDEKKLRGCLINLLGNAIKFTERGRVTLRVRLGSGESGVGSRELG
;
A
#
# COMPACT_ATOMS: atom_id res chain seq x y z
N MET A 1 -31.09 -25.79 34.16
CA MET A 1 -31.42 -26.71 33.05
C MET A 1 -31.38 -25.88 31.78
N ASN A 2 -30.51 -26.05 30.78
CA ASN A 2 -29.39 -26.94 30.52
C ASN A 2 -28.25 -26.06 30.00
N ASN A 3 -27.11 -26.12 30.66
CA ASN A 3 -25.88 -25.49 30.19
C ASN A 3 -25.04 -26.59 29.54
N ASP A 4 -25.53 -27.13 28.41
CA ASP A 4 -24.73 -28.02 27.57
C ASP A 4 -23.74 -27.14 26.83
N ARG A 5 -22.62 -26.87 27.50
CA ARG A 5 -21.39 -26.46 26.84
C ARG A 5 -21.09 -27.55 25.83
N LEU A 6 -21.37 -27.30 24.56
CA LEU A 6 -20.84 -28.06 23.44
C LEU A 6 -19.34 -28.21 23.72
N GLN A 7 -18.92 -29.40 24.17
CA GLN A 7 -17.51 -29.69 24.35
C GLN A 7 -16.90 -29.56 22.96
N THR A 8 -16.17 -28.47 22.73
CA THR A 8 -15.39 -28.29 21.51
C THR A 8 -14.24 -29.27 21.58
N HIS A 9 -14.47 -30.45 21.02
CA HIS A 9 -13.46 -31.48 20.83
C HIS A 9 -12.34 -30.94 19.93
N LYS A 10 -11.11 -31.43 20.12
CA LYS A 10 -9.91 -30.96 19.41
C LYS A 10 -9.95 -31.21 17.90
N GLY A 11 -10.79 -32.14 17.45
CA GLY A 11 -11.02 -32.52 16.06
C GLY A 11 -11.83 -33.81 15.96
N ASP A 12 -12.53 -34.00 14.85
CA ASP A 12 -13.29 -35.21 14.50
C ASP A 12 -12.39 -36.20 13.76
N ILE A 13 -12.18 -37.39 14.32
CA ILE A 13 -11.33 -38.44 13.72
C ILE A 13 -12.20 -39.64 13.35
N LEU A 14 -12.03 -40.13 12.13
CA LEU A 14 -12.59 -41.41 11.69
C LEU A 14 -11.50 -42.48 11.77
N VAL A 15 -11.76 -43.57 12.48
CA VAL A 15 -10.87 -44.73 12.57
C VAL A 15 -11.51 -45.89 11.83
N VAL A 16 -10.78 -46.45 10.87
CA VAL A 16 -11.22 -47.56 10.01
C VAL A 16 -10.25 -48.72 10.20
N ASP A 17 -10.75 -49.82 10.75
CA ASP A 17 -9.97 -51.05 10.99
C ASP A 17 -10.94 -52.23 11.10
N ASP A 18 -10.61 -53.36 10.48
CA ASP A 18 -11.46 -54.56 10.49
C ASP A 18 -11.46 -55.29 11.85
N THR A 19 -10.51 -54.95 12.72
CA THR A 19 -10.33 -55.56 14.03
C THR A 19 -10.90 -54.67 15.13
N LEU A 20 -11.95 -55.14 15.81
CA LEU A 20 -12.62 -54.41 16.89
C LEU A 20 -11.70 -53.99 18.04
N ASN A 21 -10.64 -54.77 18.32
CA ASN A 21 -9.65 -54.43 19.35
C ASN A 21 -8.84 -53.18 19.00
N ASN A 22 -8.43 -53.02 17.73
CA ASN A 22 -7.69 -51.85 17.27
C ASN A 22 -8.58 -50.60 17.34
N LEU A 23 -9.85 -50.71 16.90
CA LEU A 23 -10.84 -49.64 17.01
C LEU A 23 -11.03 -49.19 18.46
N ARG A 24 -11.21 -50.13 19.40
CA ARG A 24 -11.37 -49.80 20.83
C ARG A 24 -10.14 -49.12 21.40
N LEU A 25 -8.94 -49.60 21.08
CA LEU A 25 -7.68 -49.04 21.56
C LEU A 25 -7.48 -47.61 21.05
N LEU A 26 -7.54 -47.40 19.73
CA LEU A 26 -7.37 -46.08 19.11
C LEU A 26 -8.46 -45.10 19.58
N SER A 27 -9.70 -45.58 19.70
CA SER A 27 -10.80 -44.77 20.20
C SER A 27 -10.60 -44.32 21.64
N SER A 28 -10.12 -45.20 22.54
CA SER A 28 -9.80 -44.81 23.93
C SER A 28 -8.70 -43.75 23.97
N ILE A 29 -7.57 -44.02 23.30
CA ILE A 29 -6.40 -43.12 23.26
C ILE A 29 -6.77 -41.73 22.78
N LEU A 30 -7.51 -41.65 21.66
CA LEU A 30 -7.87 -40.37 21.04
C LEU A 30 -8.96 -39.64 21.83
N THR A 31 -9.94 -40.37 22.37
CA THR A 31 -11.01 -39.75 23.18
C THR A 31 -10.45 -39.18 24.48
N GLU A 32 -9.53 -39.88 25.15
CA GLU A 32 -8.84 -39.38 26.36
C GLU A 32 -8.07 -38.07 26.11
N ARG A 33 -7.60 -37.85 24.87
CA ARG A 33 -6.91 -36.61 24.46
C ARG A 33 -7.84 -35.51 23.99
N GLY A 34 -9.16 -35.74 24.02
CA GLY A 34 -10.20 -34.77 23.70
C GLY A 34 -10.62 -34.74 22.23
N TYR A 35 -10.33 -35.79 21.45
CA TYR A 35 -10.85 -35.96 20.09
C TYR A 35 -12.22 -36.63 20.10
N LYS A 36 -13.06 -36.31 19.11
CA LYS A 36 -14.30 -37.05 18.88
C LYS A 36 -14.02 -38.13 17.84
N VAL A 37 -14.24 -39.38 18.23
CA VAL A 37 -13.84 -40.53 17.40
C VAL A 37 -15.09 -41.25 16.88
N ARG A 38 -15.10 -41.53 15.57
CA ARG A 38 -16.05 -42.46 14.95
C ARG A 38 -15.29 -43.69 14.46
N ASN A 39 -15.85 -44.86 14.70
CA ASN A 39 -15.24 -46.14 14.35
C ASN A 39 -16.07 -46.84 13.29
N VAL A 40 -15.42 -47.43 12.28
CA VAL A 40 -16.05 -48.24 11.24
C VAL A 40 -15.18 -49.46 10.94
N LEU A 41 -15.81 -50.56 10.51
CA LEU A 41 -15.17 -51.87 10.39
C LEU A 41 -14.66 -52.21 8.97
N ASN A 42 -15.05 -51.44 7.95
CA ASN A 42 -14.66 -51.72 6.57
C ASN A 42 -14.67 -50.45 5.71
N GLY A 43 -14.14 -50.58 4.49
CA GLY A 43 -14.01 -49.48 3.54
C GLY A 43 -15.33 -48.87 3.08
N GLU A 44 -16.37 -49.69 2.84
CA GLU A 44 -17.69 -49.19 2.41
C GLU A 44 -18.32 -48.31 3.49
N MET A 45 -18.33 -48.79 4.74
CA MET A 45 -18.79 -48.01 5.89
C MET A 45 -17.96 -46.73 6.08
N ALA A 46 -16.67 -46.75 5.77
CA ALA A 46 -15.83 -45.56 5.83
C ALA A 46 -16.27 -44.49 4.83
N LEU A 47 -16.51 -44.86 3.58
CA LEU A 47 -16.99 -43.93 2.55
C LEU A 47 -18.36 -43.36 2.93
N THR A 48 -19.32 -44.22 3.34
CA THR A 48 -20.63 -43.77 3.83
C THR A 48 -20.51 -42.83 5.03
N ALA A 49 -19.62 -43.13 5.98
CA ALA A 49 -19.41 -42.31 7.17
C ALA A 49 -18.81 -40.94 6.85
N VAL A 50 -17.89 -40.86 5.89
CA VAL A 50 -17.31 -39.58 5.44
C VAL A 50 -18.35 -38.73 4.71
N GLU A 51 -19.18 -39.34 3.87
CA GLU A 51 -20.26 -38.64 3.17
C GLU A 51 -21.32 -38.08 4.13
N ALA A 52 -21.69 -38.86 5.16
CA ALA A 52 -22.64 -38.43 6.17
C ALA A 52 -22.10 -37.26 7.01
N ALA A 53 -20.81 -37.29 7.35
CA ALA A 53 -20.12 -36.22 8.04
C ALA A 53 -18.61 -36.30 7.78
N ALA A 54 -18.01 -35.24 7.22
CA ALA A 54 -16.59 -35.23 6.91
C ALA A 54 -15.74 -35.11 8.19
N PRO A 55 -14.78 -36.01 8.45
CA PRO A 55 -13.85 -35.88 9.56
C PRO A 55 -12.71 -34.88 9.27
N ASP A 56 -12.03 -34.46 10.34
CA ASP A 56 -10.80 -33.67 10.29
C ASP A 56 -9.58 -34.53 9.93
N LEU A 57 -9.62 -35.83 10.21
CA LEU A 57 -8.56 -36.78 9.88
C LEU A 57 -9.10 -38.23 9.83
N ILE A 58 -8.49 -39.06 8.99
CA ILE A 58 -8.82 -40.49 8.89
C ILE A 58 -7.59 -41.32 9.27
N LEU A 59 -7.76 -42.22 10.24
CA LEU A 59 -6.84 -43.33 10.49
C LEU A 59 -7.37 -44.56 9.76
N LEU A 60 -6.60 -45.10 8.82
CA LEU A 60 -7.09 -46.10 7.86
C LEU A 60 -6.20 -47.33 7.82
N ASP A 61 -6.71 -48.47 8.27
CA ASP A 61 -6.03 -49.74 8.09
C ASP A 61 -5.90 -50.09 6.60
N ILE A 62 -4.75 -50.64 6.22
CA ILE A 62 -4.47 -51.02 4.83
C ILE A 62 -5.14 -52.35 4.48
N LYS A 63 -5.09 -53.34 5.38
CA LYS A 63 -5.45 -54.73 5.13
C LYS A 63 -6.83 -55.03 5.69
N MET A 64 -7.85 -54.66 4.93
CA MET A 64 -9.25 -54.95 5.26
C MET A 64 -9.89 -55.91 4.24
N PRO A 65 -10.91 -56.69 4.64
CA PRO A 65 -11.72 -57.50 3.72
C PRO A 65 -12.43 -56.62 2.68
N ASP A 66 -12.66 -57.21 1.50
CA ASP A 66 -13.41 -56.66 0.36
C ASP A 66 -12.80 -55.42 -0.32
N MET A 67 -12.50 -54.37 0.45
CA MET A 67 -11.91 -53.12 -0.04
C MET A 67 -10.70 -52.74 0.81
N SER A 68 -9.53 -52.63 0.18
CA SER A 68 -8.31 -52.23 0.85
C SER A 68 -8.32 -50.75 1.25
N GLY A 69 -7.53 -50.39 2.26
CA GLY A 69 -7.36 -48.98 2.64
C GLY A 69 -6.86 -48.10 1.49
N TYR A 70 -6.05 -48.66 0.57
CA TYR A 70 -5.61 -47.92 -0.61
C TYR A 70 -6.77 -47.52 -1.52
N GLU A 71 -7.72 -48.42 -1.75
CA GLU A 71 -8.90 -48.16 -2.58
C GLU A 71 -9.80 -47.10 -1.93
N VAL A 72 -10.04 -47.21 -0.62
CA VAL A 72 -10.78 -46.19 0.15
C VAL A 72 -10.12 -44.82 -0.01
N CYS A 73 -8.80 -44.72 0.17
CA CYS A 73 -8.08 -43.46 0.01
C CYS A 73 -8.21 -42.90 -1.41
N GLN A 74 -8.08 -43.75 -2.44
CA GLN A 74 -8.26 -43.31 -3.84
C GLN A 74 -9.66 -42.74 -4.07
N HIS A 75 -10.71 -43.39 -3.56
CA HIS A 75 -12.09 -42.89 -3.64
C HIS A 75 -12.24 -41.53 -2.96
N LEU A 76 -11.65 -41.36 -1.77
CA LEU A 76 -11.68 -40.09 -1.02
C LEU A 76 -10.92 -38.98 -1.75
N LYS A 77 -9.77 -39.29 -2.36
CA LYS A 77 -8.95 -38.31 -3.10
C LYS A 77 -9.52 -37.94 -4.46
N ALA A 78 -10.30 -38.81 -5.08
CA ALA A 78 -10.97 -38.53 -6.35
C ALA A 78 -12.15 -37.55 -6.22
N ASN A 79 -12.70 -37.35 -5.02
CA ASN A 79 -13.85 -36.49 -4.78
C ASN A 79 -13.42 -35.14 -4.18
N VAL A 80 -13.81 -34.04 -4.85
CA VAL A 80 -13.49 -32.64 -4.48
C VAL A 80 -13.90 -32.29 -3.04
N LYS A 81 -14.96 -32.93 -2.51
CA LYS A 81 -15.43 -32.65 -1.13
C LYS A 81 -14.57 -33.32 -0.06
N THR A 82 -13.85 -34.38 -0.41
CA THR A 82 -13.12 -35.24 0.55
C THR A 82 -11.62 -35.31 0.28
N CYS A 83 -11.15 -34.79 -0.86
CA CYS A 83 -9.75 -34.89 -1.29
C CYS A 83 -8.76 -34.22 -0.33
N GLU A 84 -9.20 -33.17 0.38
CA GLU A 84 -8.40 -32.44 1.35
C GLU A 84 -8.32 -33.13 2.74
N ILE A 85 -9.10 -34.19 2.98
CA ILE A 85 -9.09 -34.88 4.27
C ILE A 85 -7.79 -35.66 4.41
N PRO A 86 -6.95 -35.40 5.44
CA PRO A 86 -5.71 -36.13 5.64
C PRO A 86 -6.01 -37.58 6.04
N VAL A 87 -5.36 -38.51 5.34
CA VAL A 87 -5.44 -39.94 5.60
C VAL A 87 -4.08 -40.41 6.10
N ILE A 88 -4.04 -40.92 7.33
CA ILE A 88 -2.89 -41.62 7.90
C ILE A 88 -3.18 -43.12 7.82
N PHE A 89 -2.33 -43.84 7.09
CA PHE A 89 -2.47 -45.27 6.97
C PHE A 89 -1.96 -46.00 8.22
N ILE A 90 -2.55 -47.15 8.52
CA ILE A 90 -2.05 -48.07 9.54
C ILE A 90 -1.70 -49.40 8.85
N SER A 91 -0.44 -49.83 8.94
CA SER A 91 0.06 -51.05 8.29
C SER A 91 0.86 -51.94 9.25
N ALA A 92 1.11 -53.19 8.89
CA ALA A 92 2.08 -54.05 9.58
C ALA A 92 3.54 -53.66 9.25
N VAL A 93 4.50 -54.09 10.07
CA VAL A 93 5.94 -53.70 9.98
C VAL A 93 6.60 -54.07 8.65
N ASP A 94 6.13 -55.10 7.95
CA ASP A 94 6.95 -55.85 6.98
C ASP A 94 6.76 -55.51 5.49
N ASP A 95 6.45 -54.26 5.11
CA ASP A 95 6.58 -53.90 3.70
C ASP A 95 6.99 -52.43 3.44
N VAL A 96 8.20 -52.26 2.89
CA VAL A 96 8.68 -50.96 2.39
C VAL A 96 7.85 -50.50 1.18
N LEU A 97 7.30 -51.45 0.40
CA LEU A 97 6.42 -51.14 -0.73
C LEU A 97 5.10 -50.50 -0.27
N ASP A 98 4.63 -50.82 0.94
CA ASP A 98 3.38 -50.25 1.48
C ASP A 98 3.52 -48.75 1.76
N LYS A 99 4.70 -48.28 2.19
CA LYS A 99 4.94 -46.85 2.46
C LYS A 99 4.89 -46.04 1.18
N VAL A 100 5.58 -46.49 0.13
CA VAL A 100 5.61 -45.79 -1.16
C VAL A 100 4.22 -45.76 -1.77
N ARG A 101 3.48 -46.87 -1.69
CA ARG A 101 2.11 -46.94 -2.20
C ARG A 101 1.15 -46.03 -1.44
N ALA A 102 1.25 -45.96 -0.11
CA ALA A 102 0.44 -45.09 0.74
C ALA A 102 0.52 -43.62 0.31
N PHE A 103 1.72 -43.09 0.07
CA PHE A 103 1.88 -41.72 -0.41
C PHE A 103 1.39 -41.53 -1.85
N ASN A 104 1.62 -42.50 -2.74
CA ASN A 104 1.18 -42.43 -4.14
C ASN A 104 -0.34 -42.38 -4.30
N VAL A 105 -1.10 -42.98 -3.39
CA VAL A 105 -2.57 -42.89 -3.40
C VAL A 105 -3.13 -41.67 -2.66
N GLY A 106 -2.25 -40.77 -2.19
CA GLY A 106 -2.60 -39.52 -1.52
C GLY A 106 -2.69 -39.59 0.00
N GLY A 107 -2.17 -40.66 0.62
CA GLY A 107 -1.94 -40.67 2.07
C GLY A 107 -0.97 -39.56 2.47
N VAL A 108 -1.25 -38.90 3.58
CA VAL A 108 -0.36 -37.84 4.10
C VAL A 108 0.67 -38.40 5.08
N ASP A 109 0.40 -39.58 5.64
CA ASP A 109 1.32 -40.28 6.53
C ASP A 109 0.97 -41.77 6.71
N TYR A 110 1.79 -42.50 7.46
CA TYR A 110 1.52 -43.89 7.86
C TYR A 110 2.05 -44.21 9.28
N ILE A 111 1.45 -45.20 9.94
CA ILE A 111 1.80 -45.74 11.26
C ILE A 111 1.96 -47.26 11.15
N THR A 112 3.00 -47.82 11.77
CA THR A 112 3.21 -49.28 11.79
C THR A 112 2.62 -49.94 13.03
N LYS A 113 1.98 -51.10 12.88
CA LYS A 113 1.52 -52.01 13.94
C LYS A 113 2.67 -52.93 14.36
N PRO A 114 2.89 -53.19 15.67
CA PRO A 114 2.18 -52.60 16.81
C PRO A 114 2.57 -51.13 16.98
N PHE A 115 1.57 -50.25 17.16
CA PHE A 115 1.80 -48.81 17.28
C PHE A 115 1.98 -48.38 18.74
N GLN A 116 2.84 -47.40 18.95
CA GLN A 116 2.98 -46.73 20.25
C GLN A 116 1.98 -45.58 20.37
N VAL A 117 1.43 -45.38 21.56
CA VAL A 117 0.42 -44.35 21.84
C VAL A 117 0.95 -42.97 21.45
N GLU A 118 2.19 -42.69 21.81
CA GLU A 118 2.87 -41.42 21.56
C GLU A 118 3.05 -41.16 20.06
N GLU A 119 3.33 -42.20 19.27
CA GLU A 119 3.49 -42.06 17.81
C GLU A 119 2.16 -41.70 17.14
N VAL A 120 1.07 -42.39 17.49
CA VAL A 120 -0.27 -42.11 16.96
C VAL A 120 -0.66 -40.66 17.26
N LEU A 121 -0.49 -40.24 18.52
CA LEU A 121 -0.86 -38.90 18.95
C LEU A 121 -0.02 -37.83 18.25
N ALA A 122 1.30 -38.00 18.17
CA ALA A 122 2.18 -37.04 17.52
C ALA A 122 1.82 -36.83 16.04
N ARG A 123 1.57 -37.91 15.28
CA ARG A 123 1.21 -37.82 13.86
C ARG A 123 -0.18 -37.23 13.64
N VAL A 124 -1.16 -37.62 14.47
CA VAL A 124 -2.51 -37.05 14.43
C VAL A 124 -2.48 -35.54 14.74
N GLU A 125 -1.81 -35.13 15.82
CA GLU A 125 -1.68 -33.72 16.21
C GLU A 125 -0.97 -32.90 15.13
N HIS A 126 0.08 -33.45 14.53
CA HIS A 126 0.83 -32.81 13.45
C HIS A 126 -0.05 -32.57 12.22
N GLN A 127 -0.75 -33.59 11.73
CA GLN A 127 -1.58 -33.48 10.53
C GLN A 127 -2.79 -32.56 10.74
N LEU A 128 -3.41 -32.60 11.92
CA LEU A 128 -4.50 -31.67 12.26
C LEU A 128 -4.01 -30.21 12.33
N THR A 129 -2.81 -29.99 12.86
CA THR A 129 -2.18 -28.66 12.88
C THR A 129 -1.93 -28.14 11.47
N ILE A 130 -1.35 -28.97 10.59
CA ILE A 130 -1.13 -28.60 9.18
C ILE A 130 -2.45 -28.23 8.49
N ARG A 131 -3.49 -29.06 8.65
CA ARG A 131 -4.80 -28.80 8.06
C ARG A 131 -5.38 -27.46 8.54
N ARG A 132 -5.33 -27.19 9.84
CA ARG A 132 -5.82 -25.93 10.43
C ARG A 132 -5.04 -24.72 9.90
N LEU A 133 -3.72 -24.80 9.84
CA LEU A 133 -2.88 -23.71 9.33
C LEU A 133 -3.15 -23.45 7.84
N SER A 134 -3.30 -24.50 7.03
CA SER A 134 -3.64 -24.39 5.61
C SER A 134 -4.99 -23.68 5.41
N GLN A 135 -6.02 -24.08 6.16
CA GLN A 135 -7.34 -23.43 6.12
C GLN A 135 -7.29 -21.96 6.55
N GLN A 136 -6.52 -21.63 7.61
CA GLN A 136 -6.32 -20.25 8.05
C GLN A 136 -5.61 -19.40 6.99
N LEU A 137 -4.61 -19.98 6.32
CA LEU A 137 -3.85 -19.29 5.28
C LEU A 137 -4.72 -18.99 4.05
N LEU A 138 -5.56 -19.95 3.63
CA LEU A 138 -6.53 -19.74 2.55
C LEU A 138 -7.52 -18.63 2.87
N ALA A 139 -8.15 -18.67 4.05
CA ALA A 139 -9.09 -17.63 4.48
C ALA A 139 -8.42 -16.24 4.55
N LYS A 140 -7.18 -16.17 5.04
CA LYS A 140 -6.43 -14.91 5.10
C LYS A 140 -6.04 -14.39 3.71
N ASN A 141 -5.69 -15.28 2.77
CA ASN A 141 -5.40 -14.90 1.39
C ASN A 141 -6.63 -14.33 0.70
N GLU A 142 -7.81 -14.94 0.87
CA GLU A 142 -9.06 -14.41 0.33
C GLU A 142 -9.39 -13.02 0.89
N GLN A 143 -9.22 -12.83 2.21
CA GLN A 143 -9.40 -11.52 2.85
C GLN A 143 -8.44 -10.47 2.29
N LEU A 144 -7.15 -10.81 2.14
CA LEU A 144 -6.16 -9.89 1.59
C LEU A 144 -6.46 -9.52 0.14
N GLN A 145 -6.92 -10.47 -0.68
CA GLN A 145 -7.31 -10.20 -2.07
C GLN A 145 -8.47 -9.21 -2.15
N GLN A 146 -9.47 -9.33 -1.26
CA GLN A 146 -10.57 -8.38 -1.18
C GLN A 146 -10.07 -6.98 -0.79
N GLU A 147 -9.23 -6.88 0.24
CA GLU A 147 -8.69 -5.59 0.69
C GLU A 147 -7.84 -4.90 -0.41
N ILE A 148 -7.03 -5.67 -1.14
CA ILE A 148 -6.24 -5.14 -2.27
C ILE A 148 -7.16 -4.58 -3.35
N GLN A 149 -8.24 -5.30 -3.69
CA GLN A 149 -9.18 -4.87 -4.72
C GLN A 149 -9.93 -3.59 -4.31
N GLU A 150 -10.33 -3.48 -3.04
CA GLU A 150 -10.97 -2.28 -2.50
C GLU A 150 -10.03 -1.08 -2.50
N ARG A 151 -8.79 -1.27 -2.02
CA ARG A 151 -7.75 -0.22 -2.01
C ARG A 151 -7.45 0.28 -3.43
N LYS A 152 -7.29 -0.63 -4.39
CA LYS A 152 -7.03 -0.27 -5.79
C LYS A 152 -8.16 0.58 -6.38
N LYS A 153 -9.41 0.21 -6.13
CA LYS A 153 -10.57 0.99 -6.59
C LYS A 153 -10.62 2.39 -5.95
N ALA A 154 -10.28 2.49 -4.67
CA ALA A 154 -10.23 3.77 -3.97
C ALA A 154 -9.09 4.67 -4.52
N GLU A 155 -7.93 4.10 -4.80
CA GLU A 155 -6.80 4.79 -5.41
C GLU A 155 -7.12 5.31 -6.81
N GLU A 156 -7.73 4.48 -7.67
CA GLU A 156 -8.17 4.89 -9.01
C GLU A 156 -9.19 6.03 -8.96
N ALA A 157 -10.16 5.97 -8.04
CA ALA A 157 -11.15 7.02 -7.86
C ALA A 157 -10.51 8.33 -7.35
N ALA A 158 -9.57 8.25 -6.42
CA ALA A 158 -8.84 9.41 -5.91
C ALA A 158 -7.97 10.05 -7.00
N ALA A 159 -7.29 9.23 -7.82
CA ALA A 159 -6.49 9.70 -8.95
C ALA A 159 -7.37 10.41 -10.00
N ALA A 160 -8.52 9.82 -10.36
CA ALA A 160 -9.47 10.44 -11.28
C ALA A 160 -10.01 11.78 -10.74
N ALA A 161 -10.35 11.85 -9.45
CA ALA A 161 -10.81 13.08 -8.81
C ALA A 161 -9.72 14.17 -8.80
N SER A 162 -8.46 13.80 -8.54
CA SER A 162 -7.31 14.73 -8.58
C SER A 162 -7.08 15.29 -9.98
N GLN A 163 -7.17 14.44 -11.01
CA GLN A 163 -7.04 14.85 -12.40
C GLN A 163 -8.16 15.81 -12.81
N ALA A 164 -9.41 15.48 -12.48
CA ALA A 164 -10.56 16.33 -12.76
C ALA A 164 -10.47 17.69 -12.05
N LYS A 165 -10.03 17.71 -10.78
CA LYS A 165 -9.75 18.94 -10.03
C LYS A 165 -8.73 19.81 -10.76
N SER A 166 -7.67 19.20 -11.29
CA SER A 166 -6.60 19.94 -11.96
C SER A 166 -7.02 20.50 -13.32
N GLU A 167 -7.77 19.73 -14.10
CA GLU A 167 -8.32 20.17 -15.37
C GLU A 167 -9.32 21.33 -15.18
N PHE A 168 -10.21 21.20 -14.19
CA PHE A 168 -11.15 22.25 -13.84
C PHE A 168 -10.43 23.56 -13.49
N LEU A 169 -9.41 23.49 -12.63
CA LEU A 169 -8.64 24.66 -12.22
C LEU A 169 -7.88 25.28 -13.41
N ALA A 170 -7.27 24.47 -14.27
CA ALA A 170 -6.59 24.96 -15.47
C ALA A 170 -7.54 25.74 -16.41
N ASN A 171 -8.75 25.24 -16.62
CA ASN A 171 -9.75 25.93 -17.44
C ASN A 171 -10.22 27.23 -16.79
N MET A 172 -10.53 27.20 -15.49
CA MET A 172 -10.94 28.39 -14.72
C MET A 172 -9.85 29.48 -14.72
N SER A 173 -8.58 29.11 -14.67
CA SER A 173 -7.46 30.06 -14.81
C SER A 173 -7.58 30.90 -16.07
N HIS A 174 -7.78 30.23 -17.20
CA HIS A 174 -7.76 30.87 -18.51
C HIS A 174 -8.98 31.77 -18.69
N GLU A 175 -10.13 31.34 -18.16
CA GLU A 175 -11.37 32.11 -18.16
C GLU A 175 -11.31 33.33 -17.24
N LEU A 176 -10.60 33.26 -16.12
CA LEU A 176 -10.41 34.41 -15.21
C LEU A 176 -9.33 35.38 -15.70
N ARG A 177 -8.24 34.87 -16.30
CA ARG A 177 -7.13 35.69 -16.78
C ARG A 177 -7.54 36.63 -17.92
N THR A 178 -8.42 36.17 -18.80
CA THR A 178 -8.85 36.94 -19.99
C THR A 178 -9.57 38.26 -19.65
N PRO A 179 -10.67 38.28 -18.85
CA PRO A 179 -11.34 39.52 -18.48
C PRO A 179 -10.48 40.39 -17.58
N LEU A 180 -9.65 39.78 -16.72
CA LEU A 180 -8.79 40.52 -15.81
C LEU A 180 -7.67 41.26 -16.54
N ASN A 181 -7.05 40.62 -17.54
CA ASN A 181 -6.11 41.28 -18.44
C ASN A 181 -6.76 42.42 -19.23
N ALA A 182 -8.03 42.29 -19.60
CA ALA A 182 -8.77 43.37 -20.25
C ALA A 182 -9.00 44.56 -19.31
N ILE A 183 -9.42 44.31 -18.06
CA ILE A 183 -9.57 45.35 -17.03
C ILE A 183 -8.24 46.06 -16.78
N ILE A 184 -7.16 45.31 -16.58
CA ILE A 184 -5.81 45.85 -16.41
C ILE A 184 -5.40 46.68 -17.64
N GLY A 185 -5.57 46.14 -18.85
CA GLY A 185 -5.25 46.85 -20.10
C GLY A 185 -6.00 48.17 -20.25
N PHE A 186 -7.32 48.18 -20.01
CA PHE A 186 -8.13 49.40 -20.08
C PHE A 186 -7.74 50.40 -19.00
N THR A 187 -7.49 49.96 -17.76
CA THR A 187 -7.05 50.87 -16.69
C THR A 187 -5.68 51.47 -16.96
N GLN A 188 -4.75 50.74 -17.58
CA GLN A 188 -3.44 51.26 -18.01
C GLN A 188 -3.58 52.29 -19.14
N VAL A 189 -4.47 52.05 -20.12
CA VAL A 189 -4.76 53.01 -21.20
C VAL A 189 -5.38 54.28 -20.63
N MET A 190 -6.40 54.17 -19.78
CA MET A 190 -7.03 55.32 -19.12
C MET A 190 -6.03 56.08 -18.23
N SER A 191 -5.09 55.38 -17.59
CA SER A 191 -4.06 56.03 -16.77
C SER A 191 -3.08 56.89 -17.58
N ARG A 192 -2.96 56.67 -18.90
CA ARG A 192 -2.10 57.46 -19.79
C ARG A 192 -2.77 58.75 -20.28
N ASP A 193 -4.08 58.90 -20.10
CA ASP A 193 -4.81 60.07 -20.55
C ASP A 193 -4.61 61.25 -19.58
N SER A 194 -4.15 62.38 -20.09
CA SER A 194 -3.71 63.53 -19.27
C SER A 194 -4.86 64.33 -18.64
N LEU A 195 -6.12 64.03 -19.00
CA LEU A 195 -7.32 64.78 -18.59
C LEU A 195 -7.94 64.34 -17.25
N HIS A 196 -7.39 63.32 -16.59
CA HIS A 196 -7.96 62.81 -15.34
C HIS A 196 -7.61 63.64 -14.11
N SER A 197 -8.58 63.74 -13.18
CA SER A 197 -8.35 64.33 -11.85
C SER A 197 -7.38 63.46 -11.02
N VAL A 198 -6.79 64.05 -9.97
CA VAL A 198 -5.87 63.34 -9.07
C VAL A 198 -6.54 62.10 -8.44
N GLU A 199 -7.79 62.21 -8.00
CA GLU A 199 -8.58 61.08 -7.48
C GLU A 199 -8.82 59.99 -8.53
N GLN A 200 -9.11 60.35 -9.78
CA GLN A 200 -9.34 59.36 -10.86
C GLN A 200 -8.08 58.53 -11.16
N ARG A 201 -6.91 59.15 -11.15
CA ARG A 201 -5.64 58.42 -11.30
C ARG A 201 -5.37 57.49 -10.12
N GLU A 202 -5.73 57.90 -8.92
CA GLU A 202 -5.60 57.06 -7.72
C GLU A 202 -6.52 55.84 -7.77
N TYR A 203 -7.79 56.01 -8.17
CA TYR A 203 -8.71 54.89 -8.37
C TYR A 203 -8.23 53.91 -9.45
N LEU A 204 -7.76 54.40 -10.61
CA LEU A 204 -7.19 53.55 -11.66
C LEU A 204 -5.96 52.77 -11.15
N GLY A 205 -5.09 53.42 -10.37
CA GLY A 205 -3.95 52.76 -9.74
C GLY A 205 -4.33 51.72 -8.68
N ILE A 206 -5.45 51.90 -7.96
CA ILE A 206 -5.98 50.88 -7.03
C ILE A 206 -6.53 49.69 -7.82
N ILE A 207 -7.33 49.91 -8.87
CA ILE A 207 -7.90 48.83 -9.70
C ILE A 207 -6.78 48.01 -10.35
N ASN A 208 -5.76 48.66 -10.92
CA ASN A 208 -4.67 47.97 -11.58
C ASN A 208 -3.87 47.09 -10.59
N ARG A 209 -3.46 47.63 -9.44
CA ARG A 209 -2.76 46.85 -8.39
C ARG A 209 -3.60 45.69 -7.86
N SER A 210 -4.91 45.90 -7.72
CA SER A 210 -5.83 44.85 -7.26
C SER A 210 -6.00 43.74 -8.30
N GLY A 211 -6.04 44.11 -9.59
CA GLY A 211 -6.12 43.17 -10.69
C GLY A 211 -4.84 42.34 -10.86
N GLU A 212 -3.67 42.98 -10.80
CA GLU A 212 -2.38 42.30 -10.83
C GLU A 212 -2.24 41.33 -9.65
N HIS A 213 -2.64 41.74 -8.45
CA HIS A 213 -2.61 40.86 -7.28
C HIS A 213 -3.55 39.67 -7.41
N LEU A 214 -4.75 39.85 -7.98
CA LEU A 214 -5.68 38.74 -8.20
C LEU A 214 -5.14 37.75 -9.23
N LEU A 215 -4.47 38.21 -10.29
CA LEU A 215 -3.80 37.34 -11.25
C LEU A 215 -2.70 36.50 -10.58
N GLU A 216 -1.90 37.12 -9.73
CA GLU A 216 -0.85 36.45 -8.97
C GLU A 216 -1.43 35.34 -8.08
N LEU A 217 -2.47 35.64 -7.30
CA LEU A 217 -3.16 34.65 -6.46
C LEU A 217 -3.74 33.48 -7.25
N ILE A 218 -4.36 33.77 -8.41
CA ILE A 218 -4.89 32.72 -9.28
C ILE A 218 -3.76 31.82 -9.78
N ASN A 219 -2.65 32.41 -10.24
CA ASN A 219 -1.49 31.66 -10.72
C ASN A 219 -0.89 30.77 -9.62
N ASP A 220 -0.73 31.29 -8.41
CA ASP A 220 -0.18 30.54 -7.26
C ASP A 220 -1.05 29.32 -6.92
N VAL A 221 -2.37 29.48 -6.88
CA VAL A 221 -3.31 28.37 -6.60
C VAL A 221 -3.21 27.28 -7.67
N LEU A 222 -2.97 27.67 -8.92
CA LEU A 222 -2.87 26.74 -10.04
C LEU A 222 -1.54 26.00 -10.07
N GLU A 223 -0.46 26.70 -9.80
CA GLU A 223 0.85 26.06 -9.65
C GLU A 223 0.77 25.03 -8.53
N LEU A 224 0.25 25.41 -7.36
CA LEU A 224 0.04 24.49 -6.23
C LEU A 224 -0.76 23.25 -6.65
N SER A 225 -1.86 23.45 -7.36
CA SER A 225 -2.72 22.35 -7.80
C SER A 225 -2.05 21.41 -8.81
N LYS A 226 -1.19 21.95 -9.69
CA LYS A 226 -0.37 21.13 -10.60
C LYS A 226 0.69 20.32 -9.83
N ILE A 227 1.22 20.87 -8.73
CA ILE A 227 2.15 20.16 -7.84
C ILE A 227 1.44 18.98 -7.18
N GLU A 228 0.28 19.24 -6.57
CA GLU A 228 -0.53 18.22 -5.87
C GLU A 228 -0.91 17.05 -6.80
N ALA A 229 -1.16 17.33 -8.08
CA ALA A 229 -1.51 16.33 -9.08
C ALA A 229 -0.30 15.64 -9.74
N GLY A 230 0.94 15.99 -9.37
CA GLY A 230 2.14 15.42 -9.97
C GLY A 230 2.34 15.80 -11.45
N MET A 231 1.67 16.84 -11.94
CA MET A 231 1.73 17.28 -13.34
C MET A 231 2.80 18.35 -13.61
N ILE A 232 3.73 18.58 -12.67
CA ILE A 232 4.88 19.45 -12.94
C ILE A 232 5.88 18.70 -13.80
N SER A 233 6.16 19.24 -14.99
CA SER A 233 7.39 19.00 -15.70
C SER A 233 8.45 20.04 -15.31
N LEU A 234 9.70 19.58 -15.15
CA LEU A 234 10.87 20.45 -15.06
C LEU A 234 11.42 20.64 -16.47
N ASP A 235 11.53 21.89 -16.91
CA ASP A 235 12.16 22.23 -18.19
C ASP A 235 13.65 22.50 -17.96
N GLU A 236 14.44 21.43 -17.84
CA GLU A 236 15.87 21.54 -17.61
C GLU A 236 16.60 22.10 -18.82
N SER A 237 17.12 23.31 -18.68
CA SER A 237 17.95 24.00 -19.66
C SER A 237 19.25 24.49 -19.02
N SER A 238 20.28 24.67 -19.85
CA SER A 238 21.51 25.35 -19.43
C SER A 238 21.32 26.85 -19.57
N PHE A 239 21.46 27.60 -18.48
CA PHE A 239 21.31 29.06 -18.47
C PHE A 239 22.37 29.74 -17.61
N ASP A 240 22.57 31.04 -17.83
CA ASP A 240 23.51 31.87 -17.09
C ASP A 240 22.94 32.24 -15.71
N LEU A 241 23.50 31.62 -14.66
CA LEU A 241 23.09 31.85 -13.27
C LEU A 241 23.45 33.26 -12.79
N TYR A 242 24.60 33.79 -13.21
CA TYR A 242 25.03 35.12 -12.80
C TYR A 242 24.10 36.17 -13.38
N TRP A 243 23.75 36.03 -14.65
CA TRP A 243 22.77 36.90 -15.28
C TRP A 243 21.40 36.84 -14.58
N LEU A 244 20.92 35.65 -14.19
CA LEU A 244 19.69 35.51 -13.41
C LEU A 244 19.78 36.28 -12.07
N LEU A 245 20.88 36.12 -11.34
CA LEU A 245 21.11 36.76 -10.04
C LEU A 245 21.22 38.28 -10.15
N ASP A 246 21.96 38.80 -11.13
CA ASP A 246 22.10 40.23 -11.39
C ASP A 246 20.74 40.88 -11.69
N ASN A 247 19.90 40.21 -12.49
CA ASN A 247 18.55 40.69 -12.79
C ASN A 247 17.66 40.71 -11.54
N LEU A 248 17.80 39.73 -10.65
CA LEU A 248 17.05 39.69 -9.39
C LEU A 248 17.52 40.80 -8.44
N GLU A 249 18.83 41.02 -8.32
CA GLU A 249 19.39 42.09 -7.51
C GLU A 249 18.84 43.45 -7.98
N LEU A 250 18.93 43.74 -9.28
CA LEU A 250 18.41 44.99 -9.87
C LEU A 250 16.91 45.19 -9.60
N MET A 251 16.11 44.12 -9.72
CA MET A 251 14.66 44.15 -9.54
C MET A 251 14.25 44.47 -8.10
N PHE A 252 14.99 43.95 -7.11
CA PHE A 252 14.66 44.09 -5.69
C PHE A 252 15.37 45.26 -5.01
N GLN A 253 16.42 45.80 -5.61
CA GLN A 253 17.18 46.94 -5.10
C GLN A 253 16.28 48.13 -4.75
N ILE A 254 15.39 48.51 -5.68
CA ILE A 254 14.46 49.64 -5.48
C ILE A 254 13.55 49.41 -4.27
N LYS A 255 13.03 48.19 -4.09
CA LYS A 255 12.14 47.84 -2.97
C LYS A 255 12.88 47.81 -1.63
N ALA A 256 14.14 47.37 -1.63
CA ALA A 256 15.00 47.38 -0.45
C ALA A 256 15.37 48.81 -0.02
N GLU A 257 15.74 49.66 -0.99
CA GLU A 257 16.07 51.07 -0.76
C GLU A 257 14.89 51.86 -0.19
N GLN A 258 13.68 51.65 -0.70
CA GLN A 258 12.45 52.26 -0.16
C GLN A 258 12.22 51.93 1.33
N LYS A 259 12.74 50.80 1.80
CA LYS A 259 12.69 50.38 3.20
C LYS A 259 13.98 50.64 3.98
N ASN A 260 14.99 51.27 3.38
CA ASN A 260 16.33 51.44 3.96
C ASN A 260 16.95 50.11 4.43
N LEU A 261 16.81 49.06 3.63
CA LEU A 261 17.43 47.76 3.86
C LEU A 261 18.68 47.60 2.98
N ASP A 262 19.74 47.02 3.56
CA ASP A 262 20.87 46.54 2.77
C ASP A 262 20.44 45.25 2.03
N LEU A 263 20.52 45.22 0.71
CA LEU A 263 20.37 44.00 -0.08
C LEU A 263 21.76 43.58 -0.56
N VAL A 264 22.14 42.31 -0.31
CA VAL A 264 23.49 41.82 -0.65
C VAL A 264 23.41 40.45 -1.32
N PHE A 265 23.96 40.33 -2.52
CA PHE A 265 24.15 39.05 -3.20
C PHE A 265 25.60 38.59 -3.01
N VAL A 266 25.78 37.35 -2.54
CA VAL A 266 27.11 36.74 -2.32
C VAL A 266 27.18 35.43 -3.09
N VAL A 267 27.98 35.39 -4.15
CA VAL A 267 28.23 34.19 -4.96
C VAL A 267 29.65 33.70 -4.69
N SER A 268 29.78 32.43 -4.32
CA SER A 268 31.07 31.80 -4.02
C SER A 268 31.85 31.53 -5.32
N ALA A 269 33.19 31.60 -5.28
CA ALA A 269 34.04 31.50 -6.47
C ALA A 269 34.02 30.13 -7.17
N ASP A 270 33.52 29.10 -6.47
CA ASP A 270 33.36 27.72 -6.95
C ASP A 270 32.02 27.49 -7.68
N VAL A 271 31.14 28.50 -7.75
CA VAL A 271 29.86 28.41 -8.45
C VAL A 271 30.07 28.60 -9.96
N PRO A 272 29.65 27.66 -10.82
CA PRO A 272 29.79 27.81 -12.27
C PRO A 272 28.84 28.87 -12.83
N GLN A 273 29.26 29.55 -13.90
CA GLN A 273 28.43 30.57 -14.57
C GLN A 273 27.15 29.99 -15.16
N TYR A 274 27.25 28.82 -15.79
CA TYR A 274 26.13 28.13 -16.40
C TYR A 274 25.72 26.93 -15.55
N ILE A 275 24.43 26.82 -15.22
CA ILE A 275 23.86 25.66 -14.52
C ILE A 275 22.76 25.02 -15.35
N LYS A 276 22.54 23.71 -15.14
CA LYS A 276 21.42 22.98 -15.73
C LYS A 276 20.28 22.89 -14.73
N SER A 277 19.18 23.59 -14.99
CA SER A 277 17.97 23.57 -14.15
C SER A 277 16.78 24.19 -14.91
N ASP A 278 15.64 24.32 -14.26
CA ASP A 278 14.49 25.09 -14.77
C ASP A 278 14.63 26.56 -14.35
N GLU A 279 15.12 27.42 -15.26
CA GLU A 279 15.35 28.84 -14.98
C GLU A 279 14.09 29.53 -14.49
N LYS A 280 12.93 29.24 -15.09
CA LYS A 280 11.67 29.93 -14.78
C LYS A 280 11.22 29.59 -13.36
N LYS A 281 11.29 28.32 -12.98
CA LYS A 281 10.94 27.88 -11.62
C LYS A 281 11.94 28.39 -10.58
N LEU A 282 13.25 28.30 -10.87
CA LEU A 282 14.27 28.82 -9.97
C LEU A 282 14.08 30.33 -9.73
N ARG A 283 13.87 31.10 -10.81
CA ARG A 283 13.56 32.53 -10.76
C ARG A 283 12.33 32.79 -9.90
N GLY A 284 11.24 32.05 -10.11
CA GLY A 284 10.01 32.15 -9.30
C GLY A 284 10.25 31.91 -7.81
N CYS A 285 10.98 30.85 -7.46
CA CYS A 285 11.35 30.56 -6.07
C CYS A 285 12.16 31.70 -5.44
N LEU A 286 13.17 32.21 -6.14
CA LEU A 286 14.01 33.31 -5.65
C LEU A 286 13.22 34.62 -5.49
N ILE A 287 12.33 34.94 -6.43
CA ILE A 287 11.43 36.11 -6.34
C ILE A 287 10.55 36.01 -5.08
N ASN A 288 9.94 34.85 -4.84
CA ASN A 288 9.08 34.65 -3.67
C ASN A 288 9.86 34.77 -2.35
N LEU A 289 11.05 34.17 -2.27
CA LEU A 289 11.89 34.23 -1.07
C LEU A 289 12.42 35.64 -0.81
N LEU A 290 12.97 36.31 -1.82
CA LEU A 290 13.50 37.68 -1.71
C LEU A 290 12.39 38.69 -1.42
N GLY A 291 11.24 38.54 -2.10
CA GLY A 291 10.06 39.36 -1.86
C GLY A 291 9.58 39.25 -0.42
N ASN A 292 9.47 38.03 0.11
CA ASN A 292 9.14 37.81 1.51
C ASN A 292 10.20 38.38 2.46
N ALA A 293 11.49 38.14 2.19
CA ALA A 293 12.57 38.65 3.02
C ALA A 293 12.53 40.18 3.15
N ILE A 294 12.36 40.91 2.04
CA ILE A 294 12.25 42.38 2.05
C ILE A 294 10.93 42.84 2.68
N LYS A 295 9.82 42.13 2.42
CA LYS A 295 8.51 42.46 2.99
C LYS A 295 8.50 42.36 4.51
N PHE A 296 9.10 41.32 5.08
CA PHE A 296 9.05 41.03 6.52
C PHE A 296 10.26 41.55 7.31
N THR A 297 11.28 42.08 6.64
CA THR A 297 12.38 42.78 7.32
C THR A 297 12.05 44.26 7.46
N GLU A 298 12.13 44.79 8.69
CA GLU A 298 11.86 46.20 8.99
C GLU A 298 13.11 47.08 8.96
N ARG A 299 14.25 46.55 9.48
CA ARG A 299 15.55 47.23 9.50
C ARG A 299 16.67 46.19 9.39
N GLY A 300 17.80 46.59 8.80
CA GLY A 300 18.99 45.72 8.69
C GLY A 300 19.25 45.30 7.25
N ARG A 301 19.56 44.01 7.05
CA ARG A 301 20.07 43.47 5.79
C ARG A 301 19.35 42.19 5.37
N VAL A 302 19.12 42.04 4.06
CA VAL A 302 18.75 40.79 3.40
C VAL A 302 19.95 40.31 2.58
N THR A 303 20.32 39.05 2.72
CA THR A 303 21.47 38.48 1.98
C THR A 303 21.07 37.20 1.26
N LEU A 304 21.29 37.14 -0.06
CA LEU A 304 21.22 35.90 -0.84
C LEU A 304 22.64 35.33 -0.99
N ARG A 305 22.86 34.09 -0.52
CA ARG A 305 24.15 33.41 -0.67
C ARG A 305 24.02 32.21 -1.60
N VAL A 306 24.92 32.13 -2.58
CA VAL A 306 25.01 31.00 -3.52
C VAL A 306 26.37 30.33 -3.33
N ARG A 307 26.33 29.01 -3.09
CA ARG A 307 27.51 28.15 -2.89
C ARG A 307 27.28 26.82 -3.59
N LEU A 308 28.35 26.19 -4.06
CA LEU A 308 28.25 24.82 -4.56
C LEU A 308 27.96 23.88 -3.38
N GLY A 309 26.92 23.05 -3.49
CA GLY A 309 26.63 22.04 -2.48
C GLY A 309 27.63 20.89 -2.57
N SER A 310 28.29 20.54 -1.48
CA SER A 310 28.90 19.21 -1.35
C SER A 310 27.78 18.18 -1.46
N GLY A 311 27.83 17.28 -2.43
CA GLY A 311 26.73 16.41 -2.87
C GLY A 311 26.21 15.37 -1.86
N GLU A 312 25.69 15.82 -0.73
CA GLU A 312 24.74 15.08 0.10
C GLU A 312 23.40 15.79 0.00
N SER A 313 22.39 15.09 -0.52
CA SER A 313 21.03 15.60 -0.72
C SER A 313 20.49 16.23 0.57
N GLY A 314 20.34 17.55 0.55
CA GLY A 314 19.90 18.35 1.70
C GLY A 314 18.47 18.06 2.10
N VAL A 315 18.29 17.21 3.13
CA VAL A 315 17.20 17.38 4.09
C VAL A 315 17.62 18.54 4.99
N GLY A 316 16.90 19.66 4.89
CA GLY A 316 17.24 20.92 5.55
C GLY A 316 17.47 20.77 7.05
N SER A 317 18.74 20.88 7.45
CA SER A 317 19.12 21.09 8.84
C SER A 317 18.88 22.56 9.17
N ARG A 318 17.81 22.84 9.94
CA ARG A 318 17.67 24.10 10.66
C ARG A 318 18.76 24.16 11.72
N GLU A 319 19.84 24.88 11.44
CA GLU A 319 20.70 25.38 12.51
C GLU A 319 20.07 26.66 13.07
N LEU A 320 19.46 26.49 14.25
CA LEU A 320 19.21 27.57 15.19
C LEU A 320 20.53 27.84 15.92
N GLY A 321 21.06 29.05 15.78
CA GLY A 321 22.23 29.57 16.49
C GLY A 321 22.41 31.04 16.18
#